data_AF-A0A924FEH9-F1
#
_entry.id   AF-A0A924FEH9-F1
#
_cell.length_a   1.000
_cell.length_b   1.000
_cell.length_c   1.000
_cell.angle_alpha   90.00
_cell.angle_beta   90.00
_cell.angle_gamma   90.00
#
_symmetry.space_group_name_H-M   'P 1'
#
loop_
_entity.id
_entity.type
_entity.pdbx_description
1 polymer ?
#
loop_
_entity_poly.entity_id
_entity_poly.type
_entity_poly.pdbx_seq_one_letter_code
_entity_poly.pdbx_strand_id
1 'polypeptide(L)'
;MFITDGAEWIGNWLSATYPSATHILDYFHVIEKLALAVKGLAIGKKWLTTQQVHLLSNQSETVENNVAKLKHPSADERSNLVGVLFNNRHRIRYDDYQKRGLMIGSGPIEAAHRTVLQVRMKRSGQRWVDIGCDNMVRLRVAYKSGKFDQVTDLLKTAQTKI
;
A
#
# COMPACT_ATOMS: atom_id res chain seq x y z
N MET A 1 4.68 3.40 12.63
CA MET A 1 4.84 2.27 11.67
C MET A 1 4.39 2.79 10.32
N PHE A 2 5.12 2.45 9.26
CA PHE A 2 4.82 2.87 7.90
C PHE A 2 4.70 1.62 7.02
N ILE A 3 3.67 1.59 6.17
CA ILE A 3 3.48 0.58 5.12
C ILE A 3 3.65 1.30 3.78
N THR A 4 4.54 0.81 2.93
CA THR A 4 4.89 1.47 1.67
C THR A 4 5.07 0.45 0.55
N ASP A 5 5.01 0.89 -0.70
CA ASP A 5 5.26 0.06 -1.90
C ASP A 5 6.75 -0.31 -2.11
N GLY A 6 7.64 0.22 -1.28
CA GLY A 6 9.08 -0.02 -1.38
C GLY A 6 9.80 0.88 -2.38
N ALA A 7 9.21 2.00 -2.79
CA ALA A 7 9.93 3.04 -3.51
C ALA A 7 11.14 3.52 -2.69
N GLU A 8 12.31 3.52 -3.32
CA GLU A 8 13.61 3.77 -2.65
C GLU A 8 13.64 5.14 -1.95
N TRP A 9 13.15 6.18 -2.61
CA TRP A 9 13.12 7.54 -2.06
C TRP A 9 12.28 7.64 -0.78
N ILE A 10 11.16 6.91 -0.67
CA ILE A 10 10.34 6.87 0.55
C ILE A 10 11.11 6.18 1.66
N GLY A 11 11.79 5.08 1.33
CA GLY A 11 12.64 4.37 2.29
C GLY A 11 13.73 5.26 2.87
N ASN A 12 14.44 5.98 2.00
CA ASN A 12 15.52 6.89 2.40
C ASN A 12 14.98 8.04 3.28
N TRP A 13 13.85 8.64 2.87
CA TRP A 13 13.21 9.70 3.63
C TRP A 13 12.72 9.23 5.01
N LEU A 14 12.11 8.06 5.09
CA LEU A 14 11.64 7.48 6.34
C LEU A 14 12.81 7.14 7.28
N SER A 15 13.89 6.56 6.75
CA SER A 15 15.08 6.25 7.55
C SER A 15 15.75 7.51 8.09
N ALA A 16 15.74 8.61 7.35
CA ALA A 16 16.29 9.89 7.79
C ALA A 16 15.38 10.61 8.81
N THR A 17 14.07 10.58 8.58
CA THR A 17 13.10 11.39 9.35
C THR A 17 12.57 10.65 10.59
N TYR A 18 12.39 9.33 10.48
CA TYR A 18 11.80 8.48 11.50
C TYR A 18 12.60 7.18 11.69
N PRO A 19 13.88 7.26 12.11
CA PRO A 19 14.79 6.11 12.15
C PRO A 19 14.30 4.95 13.04
N SER A 20 13.53 5.25 14.08
CA SER A 20 13.00 4.23 15.02
C SER A 20 11.66 3.63 14.57
N ALA A 21 11.09 4.07 13.45
CA ALA A 21 9.80 3.56 13.00
C ALA A 21 9.93 2.18 12.34
N THR A 22 9.01 1.26 12.66
CA THR A 22 8.88 0.01 11.89
C THR A 22 8.47 0.34 10.45
N HIS A 23 9.31 -0.04 9.48
CA HIS A 23 9.00 0.04 8.05
C HIS A 23 8.58 -1.34 7.55
N ILE A 24 7.41 -1.40 6.91
CA ILE A 24 6.82 -2.62 6.39
C ILE A 24 6.65 -2.41 4.88
N LEU A 25 7.17 -3.35 4.09
CA LEU A 25 6.86 -3.40 2.67
C LEU A 25 5.43 -3.93 2.53
N ASP A 26 4.61 -3.29 1.71
CA ASP A 26 3.22 -3.71 1.55
C ASP A 26 3.13 -5.14 1.01
N TYR A 27 2.51 -6.03 1.80
CA TYR A 27 2.29 -7.42 1.45
C TYR A 27 1.64 -7.59 0.07
N PHE A 28 0.56 -6.84 -0.21
CA PHE A 28 -0.16 -6.99 -1.47
C PHE A 28 0.68 -6.50 -2.66
N HIS A 29 1.51 -5.47 -2.46
CA HIS A 29 2.45 -5.02 -3.48
C HIS A 29 3.50 -6.10 -3.82
N VAL A 30 4.00 -6.83 -2.82
CA VAL A 30 4.88 -7.98 -3.06
C VAL A 30 4.15 -9.08 -3.82
N ILE A 31 2.92 -9.41 -3.42
CA ILE A 31 2.11 -10.45 -4.10
C ILE A 31 1.83 -10.06 -5.56
N GLU A 32 1.55 -8.81 -5.87
CA GLU A 32 1.36 -8.33 -7.25
C GLU A 32 2.60 -8.54 -8.12
N LYS A 33 3.78 -8.19 -7.60
CA LYS A 33 5.06 -8.43 -8.28
C LYS A 33 5.31 -9.93 -8.53
N LEU A 34 5.05 -10.77 -7.53
CA LEU A 34 5.16 -12.23 -7.67
C LEU A 34 4.15 -12.79 -8.68
N ALA A 35 2.91 -12.29 -8.67
CA ALA A 35 1.88 -12.71 -9.60
C ALA A 35 2.23 -12.34 -11.05
N LEU A 36 2.83 -11.17 -11.26
CA LEU A 36 3.32 -10.75 -12.57
C LEU A 36 4.43 -11.67 -13.08
N ALA A 37 5.36 -12.07 -12.21
CA ALA A 37 6.47 -12.96 -12.57
C ALA A 37 6.02 -14.34 -13.08
N VAL A 38 4.85 -14.82 -12.64
CA VAL A 38 4.29 -16.11 -13.06
C VAL A 38 3.05 -15.98 -13.96
N LYS A 39 2.78 -14.78 -14.47
CA LYS A 39 1.60 -14.51 -15.31
C LYS A 39 1.64 -15.37 -16.57
N GLY A 40 0.54 -16.06 -16.85
CA GLY A 40 0.41 -16.95 -18.02
C GLY A 40 1.03 -18.34 -17.84
N LEU A 41 1.73 -18.61 -16.74
CA LEU A 41 2.23 -19.96 -16.44
C LEU A 41 1.12 -20.84 -15.86
N ALA A 42 1.02 -22.09 -16.31
CA ALA A 42 0.06 -23.06 -15.77
C ALA A 42 0.23 -23.29 -14.25
N ILE A 43 1.46 -23.14 -13.74
CA ILE A 43 1.77 -23.28 -12.31
C ILE A 43 1.42 -22.04 -11.48
N GLY A 44 1.08 -20.91 -12.11
CA GLY A 44 1.12 -19.59 -11.48
C GLY A 44 0.28 -19.48 -10.20
N LYS A 45 -0.97 -19.97 -10.23
CA LYS A 45 -1.86 -19.93 -9.05
C LYS A 45 -1.31 -20.76 -7.88
N LYS A 46 -0.94 -22.01 -8.13
CA LYS A 46 -0.42 -22.92 -7.10
C LYS A 46 0.90 -22.39 -6.53
N TRP A 47 1.80 -21.93 -7.41
CA TRP A 47 3.08 -21.38 -7.03
C TRP A 47 2.93 -20.13 -6.16
N LEU A 48 2.01 -19.22 -6.52
CA LEU A 48 1.74 -18.00 -5.76
C LEU A 48 1.20 -18.32 -4.36
N THR A 49 0.28 -19.28 -4.22
CA THR A 49 -0.22 -19.73 -2.91
C THR A 49 0.90 -20.27 -2.03
N THR A 50 1.84 -21.03 -2.59
CA THR A 50 3.04 -21.48 -1.85
C THR A 50 3.89 -20.29 -1.37
N GLN A 51 4.13 -19.29 -2.22
CA GLN A 51 4.92 -18.12 -1.81
C GLN A 51 4.21 -17.28 -0.75
N GLN A 52 2.88 -17.15 -0.81
CA GLN A 52 2.10 -16.48 0.23
C GLN A 52 2.32 -17.12 1.61
N VAL A 53 2.28 -18.45 1.68
CA VAL A 53 2.56 -19.19 2.92
C VAL A 53 3.97 -18.92 3.42
N HIS A 54 4.98 -18.96 2.55
CA HIS A 54 6.35 -18.65 2.92
C HIS A 54 6.50 -17.21 3.44
N LEU A 55 5.93 -16.22 2.76
CA LEU A 55 5.95 -14.81 3.20
C LEU A 55 5.30 -14.64 4.58
N LEU A 56 4.12 -15.23 4.79
CA LEU A 56 3.41 -15.19 6.07
C LEU A 56 4.06 -16.03 7.16
N SER A 57 5.12 -16.79 6.84
CA SER A 57 5.94 -17.56 7.79
C SER A 57 7.35 -16.99 7.93
N ASN A 58 7.58 -15.73 7.52
CA ASN A 58 8.90 -15.07 7.52
C ASN A 58 10.00 -15.76 6.69
N GLN A 59 9.62 -16.56 5.69
CA GLN A 59 10.54 -17.28 4.81
C GLN A 59 10.77 -16.51 3.51
N SER A 60 11.07 -15.20 3.60
CA SER A 60 11.27 -14.33 2.43
C SER A 60 12.47 -14.77 1.57
N GLU A 61 13.52 -15.30 2.18
CA GLU A 61 14.66 -15.90 1.46
C GLU A 61 14.28 -17.15 0.68
N THR A 62 13.37 -17.98 1.19
CA THR A 62 12.82 -19.12 0.43
C THR A 62 12.08 -18.62 -0.82
N VAL A 63 11.31 -17.55 -0.69
CA VAL A 63 10.59 -16.93 -1.83
C VAL A 63 11.56 -16.39 -2.86
N GLU A 64 12.62 -15.70 -2.42
CA GLU A 64 13.69 -15.20 -3.29
C GLU A 64 14.34 -16.34 -4.09
N ASN A 65 14.72 -17.43 -3.40
CA ASN A 65 15.29 -18.62 -4.02
C ASN A 65 14.31 -19.28 -5.00
N ASN A 66 13.01 -19.29 -4.69
CA ASN A 66 11.98 -19.81 -5.59
C ASN A 66 11.81 -18.95 -6.83
N VAL A 67 11.86 -17.62 -6.69
CA VAL A 67 11.83 -16.68 -7.82
C VAL A 67 13.05 -16.87 -8.71
N ALA A 68 14.25 -17.02 -8.13
CA ALA A 68 15.49 -17.23 -8.88
C ALA A 68 15.46 -18.49 -9.77
N LYS A 69 14.69 -19.51 -9.37
CA LYS A 69 14.50 -20.77 -10.12
C LYS A 69 13.45 -20.68 -11.23
N LEU A 70 12.68 -19.61 -11.32
CA LEU A 70 11.66 -19.46 -12.35
C LEU A 70 12.31 -19.32 -13.73
N LYS A 71 11.77 -20.01 -14.74
CA LYS A 71 12.23 -19.88 -16.14
C LYS A 71 11.65 -18.66 -16.86
N HIS A 72 10.55 -18.13 -16.35
CA HIS A 72 9.91 -16.86 -16.74
C HIS A 72 9.71 -16.02 -15.47
N PRO A 73 9.91 -14.69 -15.46
CA PRO A 73 10.10 -13.78 -16.59
C PRO A 73 11.53 -13.84 -17.16
N SER A 74 11.93 -12.88 -18.02
CA SER A 74 13.30 -12.82 -18.56
C SER A 74 14.36 -12.83 -17.45
N ALA A 75 15.60 -13.17 -17.78
CA ALA A 75 16.68 -13.24 -16.80
C ALA A 75 16.87 -11.89 -16.06
N ASP A 76 16.78 -10.78 -16.77
CA ASP A 76 16.91 -9.43 -16.21
C ASP A 76 15.74 -9.08 -15.30
N GLU A 77 14.50 -9.32 -15.73
CA GLU A 77 13.31 -9.08 -14.90
C GLU A 77 13.32 -9.94 -13.63
N ARG A 78 13.73 -11.20 -13.74
CA ARG A 78 13.87 -12.11 -12.61
C ARG A 78 14.95 -11.63 -11.65
N SER A 79 16.11 -11.22 -12.17
CA SER A 79 17.23 -10.69 -11.38
C SER A 79 16.82 -9.43 -10.63
N ASN A 80 16.11 -8.52 -11.30
CA ASN A 80 15.57 -7.30 -10.69
C ASN A 80 14.59 -7.62 -9.56
N LEU A 81 13.67 -8.57 -9.77
CA LEU A 81 12.72 -8.98 -8.73
C LEU A 81 13.43 -9.61 -7.53
N VAL A 82 14.42 -10.48 -7.76
CA VAL A 82 15.27 -11.04 -6.70
C VAL A 82 15.98 -9.93 -5.94
N GLY A 83 16.58 -8.96 -6.63
CA GLY A 83 17.23 -7.81 -5.99
C GLY A 83 16.27 -6.98 -5.15
N VAL A 84 15.05 -6.74 -5.63
CA VAL A 84 14.01 -6.04 -4.86
C VAL A 84 13.64 -6.80 -3.60
N LEU A 85 13.43 -8.12 -3.67
CA LEU A 85 13.13 -8.96 -2.51
C LEU A 85 14.30 -8.96 -1.51
N PHE A 86 15.53 -9.12 -2.00
CA PHE A 86 16.76 -9.11 -1.22
C PHE A 86 16.91 -7.79 -0.44
N ASN A 87 16.85 -6.66 -1.15
CA ASN A 87 17.02 -5.32 -0.57
C ASN A 87 15.93 -5.00 0.47
N ASN A 88 14.75 -5.61 0.35
CA ASN A 88 13.63 -5.40 1.26
C ASN A 88 13.43 -6.52 2.29
N ARG A 89 14.31 -7.53 2.42
CA ARG A 89 14.16 -8.64 3.38
C ARG A 89 13.80 -8.18 4.80
N HIS A 90 14.45 -7.12 5.26
CA HIS A 90 14.22 -6.52 6.59
C HIS A 90 12.82 -5.91 6.76
N ARG A 91 12.11 -5.60 5.67
CA ARG A 91 10.75 -5.04 5.60
C ARG A 91 9.67 -6.08 5.27
N ILE A 92 10.07 -7.34 5.02
CA ILE A 92 9.19 -8.47 4.65
C ILE A 92 9.18 -9.49 5.80
N ARG A 93 9.02 -9.01 7.04
CA ARG A 93 8.93 -9.84 8.25
C ARG A 93 7.48 -9.95 8.75
N TYR A 94 6.59 -10.43 7.89
CA TYR A 94 5.14 -10.36 8.10
C TYR A 94 4.64 -11.11 9.34
N ASP A 95 5.16 -12.30 9.64
CA ASP A 95 4.74 -13.06 10.83
C ASP A 95 5.09 -12.29 12.11
N ASP A 96 6.28 -11.67 12.17
CA ASP A 96 6.67 -10.84 13.32
C ASP A 96 5.79 -9.59 13.46
N TYR A 97 5.43 -8.96 12.34
CA TYR A 97 4.54 -7.80 12.34
C TYR A 97 3.14 -8.19 12.84
N GLN A 98 2.60 -9.32 12.37
CA GLN A 98 1.30 -9.82 12.80
C GLN A 98 1.29 -10.20 14.28
N LYS A 99 2.33 -10.87 14.78
CA LYS A 99 2.50 -11.19 16.22
C LYS A 99 2.55 -9.94 17.09
N ARG A 100 3.01 -8.81 16.56
CA ARG A 100 3.01 -7.49 17.22
C ARG A 100 1.70 -6.72 17.05
N GLY A 101 0.68 -7.30 16.39
CA GLY A 101 -0.59 -6.64 16.10
C GLY A 101 -0.51 -5.55 15.03
N LEU A 102 0.55 -5.53 14.22
CA LEU A 102 0.73 -4.56 13.15
C LEU A 102 0.03 -5.03 11.86
N MET A 103 -0.51 -4.06 11.12
CA MET A 103 -0.97 -4.31 9.75
C MET A 103 0.23 -4.58 8.83
N ILE A 104 0.03 -5.44 7.82
CA ILE A 104 1.07 -5.81 6.84
C ILE A 104 0.81 -5.32 5.41
N GLY A 105 -0.37 -4.73 5.17
CA GLY A 105 -0.75 -4.23 3.85
C GLY A 105 -1.66 -3.01 3.95
N SER A 106 -1.68 -2.20 2.90
CA SER A 106 -2.43 -0.94 2.81
C SER A 106 -3.92 -1.12 2.50
N GLY A 107 -4.46 -2.35 2.49
CA GLY A 107 -5.86 -2.63 2.14
C GLY A 107 -6.89 -1.70 2.78
N PRO A 108 -6.83 -1.41 4.10
CA PRO A 108 -7.72 -0.44 4.73
C PRO A 108 -7.59 0.99 4.17
N ILE A 109 -6.37 1.43 3.81
CA ILE A 109 -6.10 2.73 3.20
C ILE A 109 -6.68 2.79 1.79
N GLU A 110 -6.52 1.73 0.99
CA GLU A 110 -7.11 1.65 -0.34
C GLU A 110 -8.65 1.62 -0.30
N ALA A 111 -9.21 0.93 0.69
CA ALA A 111 -10.65 0.95 0.93
C ALA A 111 -11.15 2.35 1.32
N ALA A 112 -10.43 3.07 2.18
CA ALA A 112 -10.74 4.45 2.54
C ALA A 112 -10.63 5.38 1.33
N HIS A 113 -9.56 5.29 0.54
CA HIS A 113 -9.38 6.05 -0.68
C HIS A 113 -10.55 5.85 -1.65
N ARG A 114 -10.98 4.60 -1.85
CA ARG A 114 -12.13 4.27 -2.71
C ARG A 114 -13.44 4.84 -2.17
N THR A 115 -13.73 4.63 -0.89
CA THR A 115 -15.06 4.91 -0.29
C THR A 115 -15.24 6.38 0.10
N VAL A 116 -14.17 7.03 0.57
CA VAL A 116 -14.18 8.44 0.96
C VAL A 116 -14.08 9.31 -0.29
N LEU A 117 -13.03 9.11 -1.09
CA LEU A 117 -12.72 10.02 -2.21
C LEU A 117 -13.37 9.55 -3.51
N GLN A 118 -13.00 8.37 -4.03
CA GLN A 118 -13.33 8.01 -5.41
C GLN A 118 -14.84 7.96 -5.67
N VAL A 119 -15.63 7.42 -4.74
CA VAL A 119 -17.10 7.37 -4.85
C VAL A 119 -17.74 8.75 -5.09
N ARG A 120 -17.12 9.82 -4.59
CA ARG A 120 -17.63 11.20 -4.76
C ARG A 120 -16.97 11.94 -5.91
N MET A 121 -15.70 11.68 -6.17
CA MET A 121 -14.86 12.46 -7.07
C MET A 121 -14.81 11.92 -8.51
N LYS A 122 -15.09 10.62 -8.71
CA LYS A 122 -15.00 9.93 -10.02
C LYS A 122 -16.37 9.53 -10.59
N ARG A 123 -17.45 10.25 -10.28
CA ARG A 123 -18.76 9.95 -10.90
C ARG A 123 -18.83 10.52 -12.32
N SER A 124 -19.73 9.97 -13.13
CA SER A 124 -19.97 10.43 -14.50
C SER A 124 -20.26 11.94 -14.55
N GLY A 125 -19.66 12.63 -15.51
CA GLY A 125 -19.83 14.06 -15.75
C GLY A 125 -19.09 14.99 -14.79
N GLN A 126 -18.38 14.47 -13.78
CA GLN A 126 -17.66 15.31 -12.83
C GLN A 126 -16.32 15.78 -13.38
N ARG A 127 -16.09 17.09 -13.32
CA ARG A 127 -14.80 17.73 -13.56
C ARG A 127 -14.54 18.69 -12.41
N TRP A 128 -13.30 18.73 -11.97
CA TRP A 128 -12.87 19.54 -10.85
C TRP A 128 -11.70 20.39 -11.28
N VAL A 129 -11.72 21.66 -10.88
CA VAL A 129 -10.50 22.46 -10.78
C VAL A 129 -9.85 22.16 -9.43
N ASP A 130 -8.54 22.31 -9.31
CA ASP A 130 -7.76 21.86 -8.13
C ASP A 130 -8.33 22.35 -6.80
N ILE A 131 -8.68 23.64 -6.72
CA ILE A 131 -9.26 24.23 -5.50
C ILE A 131 -10.63 23.64 -5.17
N GLY A 132 -11.45 23.37 -6.19
CA GLY A 132 -12.76 22.73 -6.02
C GLY A 132 -12.62 21.27 -5.60
N CYS A 133 -11.61 20.58 -6.11
CA CYS A 133 -11.25 19.23 -5.72
C CYS A 133 -10.89 19.18 -4.23
N ASP A 134 -9.93 20.01 -3.81
CA ASP A 134 -9.45 20.05 -2.41
C ASP A 134 -10.59 20.41 -1.44
N ASN A 135 -11.39 21.42 -1.76
CA ASN A 135 -12.56 21.79 -0.95
C ASN A 135 -13.55 20.63 -0.79
N MET A 136 -13.86 19.93 -1.89
CA MET A 136 -14.76 18.77 -1.83
C MET A 136 -14.16 17.62 -1.03
N VAL A 137 -12.85 17.35 -1.18
CA VAL A 137 -12.13 16.33 -0.42
C VAL A 137 -12.23 16.62 1.08
N ARG A 138 -11.94 17.85 1.52
CA ARG A 138 -12.03 18.27 2.93
C ARG A 138 -13.43 18.05 3.50
N LEU A 139 -14.47 18.49 2.79
CA LEU A 139 -15.86 18.27 3.20
C LEU A 139 -16.19 16.77 3.29
N ARG A 140 -15.69 15.99 2.34
CA ARG A 140 -15.96 14.55 2.27
C ARG A 140 -15.27 13.77 3.39
N VAL A 141 -14.03 14.16 3.74
CA VAL A 141 -13.30 13.61 4.88
C VAL A 141 -14.04 13.92 6.17
N ALA A 142 -14.39 15.19 6.42
CA ALA A 142 -15.13 15.57 7.63
C ALA A 142 -16.45 14.81 7.77
N TYR A 143 -17.20 14.66 6.68
CA TYR A 143 -18.45 13.89 6.66
C TYR A 143 -18.22 12.41 6.96
N LYS A 144 -17.26 11.76 6.30
CA LYS A 144 -17.00 10.32 6.47
C LYS A 144 -16.33 9.98 7.80
N SER A 145 -15.63 10.92 8.42
CA SER A 145 -15.06 10.75 9.76
C SER A 145 -16.03 11.09 10.89
N GLY A 146 -17.29 11.43 10.61
CA GLY A 146 -18.26 11.85 11.64
C GLY A 146 -17.93 13.18 12.30
N LYS A 147 -17.13 14.04 11.63
CA LYS A 147 -16.68 15.35 12.14
C LYS A 147 -17.33 16.50 11.38
N PHE A 148 -18.51 16.28 10.81
CA PHE A 148 -19.18 17.30 10.01
C PHE A 148 -19.63 18.50 10.85
N ASP A 149 -19.84 18.30 12.15
CA ASP A 149 -20.15 19.37 13.10
C ASP A 149 -19.10 20.49 13.06
N GLN A 150 -17.82 20.16 12.91
CA GLN A 150 -16.73 21.13 12.76
C GLN A 150 -16.94 22.07 11.57
N VAL A 151 -17.47 21.55 10.46
CA VAL A 151 -17.82 22.35 9.28
C VAL A 151 -19.01 23.24 9.59
N THR A 152 -20.05 22.70 10.24
CA THR A 152 -21.24 23.48 10.58
C THR A 152 -20.94 24.62 11.56
N ASP A 153 -20.06 24.40 12.53
CA ASP A 153 -19.70 25.40 13.53
C ASP A 153 -18.83 26.52 12.95
N LEU A 154 -17.93 26.19 12.02
CA LEU A 154 -17.19 27.18 11.23
C LEU A 154 -18.14 28.06 10.42
N LEU A 155 -19.16 27.48 9.78
CA LEU A 155 -20.15 28.24 9.00
C LEU A 155 -20.99 29.17 9.88
N LYS A 156 -21.45 28.69 11.05
CA LYS A 156 -22.20 29.52 12.02
C LYS A 156 -21.37 30.72 12.47
N THR A 157 -20.10 30.48 12.83
CA THR A 157 -19.19 31.53 13.32
C THR A 157 -18.87 32.55 12.23
N ALA A 158 -18.76 32.12 10.97
CA ALA A 158 -18.57 33.02 9.84
C ALA A 158 -19.80 33.92 9.60
N GLN A 159 -21.01 33.38 9.78
CA GLN A 159 -22.26 34.16 9.66
C GLN A 159 -22.44 35.20 10.78
N THR A 160 -21.89 34.97 11.97
CA THR A 160 -22.00 35.92 13.10
C THR A 160 -21.03 37.10 12.99
N LYS A 161 -20.11 37.09 12.01
CA LYS A 161 -19.09 38.14 11.80
C LYS A 161 -19.40 39.10 10.65
N ILE A 162 -20.57 38.96 10.01
CA ILE A 162 -21.10 39.85 8.97
C ILE A 162 -22.21 40.68 9.59
#